data_AF-A0AAP3DH02-F1
#
_entry.id   AF-A0AAP3DH02-F1
#
_cell.length_a   1.000
_cell.length_b   1.000
_cell.length_c   1.000
_cell.angle_alpha   90.00
_cell.angle_beta   90.00
_cell.angle_gamma   90.00
#
_symmetry.space_group_name_H-M   'P 1'
#
loop_
_entity.id
_entity.type
_entity.pdbx_description
1 polymer ?
#
loop_
_entity_poly.entity_id
_entity_poly.type
_entity_poly.pdbx_seq_one_letter_code
_entity_poly.pdbx_strand_id
1 'polypeptide(L)'
;MSKKKAFYSLFAVIINSVLSILLINAGFTFLGILILAGLISSIFFTFVLDKNTTKQIKDLYQKSGYISYLISIIFIFITIFLYEIKIIGINTALLIIFIGTILIMPIVALLINKKEPV
;
A
#
# COMPACT_ATOMS: atom_id res chain seq x y z
N MET A 1 -12.30 18.13 0.43
CA MET A 1 -13.24 17.01 0.75
C MET A 1 -14.63 17.47 1.25
N SER A 2 -15.75 16.91 0.74
CA SER A 2 -17.12 17.13 1.27
C SER A 2 -17.37 16.31 2.55
N LYS A 3 -18.15 16.83 3.51
CA LYS A 3 -18.49 16.14 4.78
C LYS A 3 -19.02 14.71 4.57
N LYS A 4 -19.81 14.49 3.50
CA LYS A 4 -20.31 13.15 3.14
C LYS A 4 -19.20 12.18 2.73
N LYS A 5 -18.21 12.63 1.93
CA LYS A 5 -17.08 11.80 1.50
C LYS A 5 -16.17 11.41 2.68
N ALA A 6 -15.94 12.34 3.61
CA ALA A 6 -15.16 12.06 4.82
C ALA A 6 -15.83 11.00 5.69
N PHE A 7 -17.16 11.07 5.84
CA PHE A 7 -17.94 10.08 6.58
C PHE A 7 -17.85 8.67 5.97
N TYR A 8 -18.04 8.54 4.66
CA TYR A 8 -17.93 7.23 3.99
C TYR A 8 -16.51 6.65 4.05
N SER A 9 -15.49 7.50 3.93
CA SER A 9 -14.09 7.07 4.08
C SER A 9 -13.82 6.56 5.49
N LEU A 10 -14.25 7.29 6.53
CA LEU A 10 -14.10 6.87 7.92
C LEU A 10 -14.83 5.54 8.19
N PHE A 11 -16.04 5.40 7.67
CA PHE A 11 -16.83 4.17 7.81
C PHE A 11 -16.15 2.98 7.14
N ALA A 12 -15.60 3.16 5.94
CA ALA A 12 -14.83 2.13 5.24
C ALA A 12 -13.55 1.74 6.00
N VAL A 13 -12.86 2.70 6.62
CA VAL A 13 -11.70 2.43 7.48
C VAL A 13 -12.09 1.54 8.66
N ILE A 14 -13.17 1.90 9.36
CA ILE A 14 -13.63 1.15 10.54
C ILE A 14 -14.02 -0.29 10.16
N ILE A 15 -14.85 -0.47 9.12
CA ILE A 15 -15.30 -1.80 8.69
C ILE A 15 -14.11 -2.69 8.28
N ASN A 16 -13.21 -2.18 7.44
CA ASN A 16 -12.09 -3.00 6.97
C ASN A 16 -11.09 -3.31 8.08
N SER A 17 -10.93 -2.41 9.06
CA SER A 17 -10.09 -2.66 10.25
C SER A 17 -10.70 -3.76 11.13
N VAL A 18 -12.00 -3.69 11.40
CA VAL A 18 -12.72 -4.72 12.16
C VAL A 18 -12.69 -6.07 11.44
N LEU A 19 -12.95 -6.08 10.13
CA LEU A 19 -12.89 -7.30 9.32
C LEU A 19 -11.50 -7.94 9.34
N SER A 20 -10.44 -7.12 9.23
CA SER A 20 -9.07 -7.60 9.33
C SER A 20 -8.78 -8.25 10.68
N ILE A 21 -9.15 -7.61 11.78
CA ILE A 21 -8.95 -8.16 13.14
C ILE A 21 -9.70 -9.49 13.30
N LEU A 22 -10.94 -9.57 12.82
CA LEU A 22 -11.73 -10.80 12.86
C LEU A 22 -11.07 -11.93 12.06
N LEU A 23 -10.56 -11.63 10.87
CA LEU A 23 -9.87 -12.61 10.03
C LEU A 23 -8.56 -13.10 10.68
N ILE A 24 -7.79 -12.20 11.29
CA ILE A 24 -6.57 -12.57 12.03
C ILE A 24 -6.92 -13.49 13.20
N ASN A 25 -7.94 -13.14 13.99
CA ASN A 25 -8.38 -13.95 15.12
C ASN A 25 -8.96 -15.31 14.69
N ALA A 26 -9.54 -15.41 13.49
CA ALA A 26 -10.04 -16.66 12.91
C ALA A 26 -8.94 -17.52 12.26
N GLY A 27 -7.67 -17.12 12.34
CA GLY A 27 -6.53 -17.86 11.76
C GLY A 27 -6.23 -17.50 10.30
N PHE A 28 -6.98 -16.61 9.67
CA PHE A 28 -6.74 -16.08 8.32
C PHE A 28 -5.77 -14.89 8.34
N THR A 29 -4.65 -15.03 9.05
CA THR A 29 -3.68 -13.95 9.30
C THR A 29 -3.16 -13.30 8.03
N PHE A 30 -2.85 -14.09 6.99
CA PHE A 30 -2.40 -13.58 5.69
C PHE A 30 -3.43 -12.62 5.07
N LEU A 31 -4.71 -13.04 5.01
CA LEU A 31 -5.78 -12.25 4.41
C LEU A 31 -6.07 -11.00 5.23
N GLY A 32 -6.08 -11.11 6.56
CA GLY A 32 -6.28 -9.98 7.45
C GLY A 32 -5.20 -8.90 7.29
N ILE A 33 -3.93 -9.29 7.21
CA ILE A 33 -2.84 -8.33 7.01
C ILE A 33 -2.89 -7.71 5.60
N LEU A 34 -3.28 -8.48 4.58
CA LEU A 34 -3.45 -7.96 3.22
C LEU A 34 -4.50 -6.83 3.17
N ILE A 35 -5.62 -7.02 3.87
CA ILE A 35 -6.67 -5.99 3.98
C ILE A 35 -6.12 -4.72 4.66
N LEU A 36 -5.30 -4.86 5.72
CA LEU A 36 -4.68 -3.70 6.37
C LEU A 36 -3.73 -2.95 5.44
N ALA A 37 -2.90 -3.68 4.68
CA ALA A 37 -1.99 -3.07 3.70
C ALA A 37 -2.77 -2.27 2.64
N GLY A 38 -3.86 -2.84 2.12
CA GLY A 38 -4.76 -2.14 1.19
C GLY A 38 -5.42 -0.90 1.81
N LEU A 39 -5.81 -0.99 3.08
CA LEU A 39 -6.42 0.11 3.83
C LEU A 39 -5.43 1.28 4.00
N ILE A 40 -4.19 0.99 4.38
CA ILE A 40 -3.10 1.98 4.48
C ILE A 40 -2.88 2.67 3.13
N SER A 41 -2.83 1.90 2.05
CA SER A 41 -2.68 2.42 0.69
C SER A 41 -3.85 3.32 0.28
N SER A 42 -5.09 2.93 0.61
CA SER A 42 -6.29 3.72 0.32
C SER A 42 -6.35 5.05 1.10
N ILE A 43 -6.03 5.03 2.40
CA ILE A 43 -5.91 6.22 3.24
C ILE A 43 -4.88 7.16 2.62
N PHE A 44 -3.71 6.61 2.29
CA PHE A 44 -2.62 7.38 1.68
C PHE A 44 -3.09 8.17 0.45
N PHE A 45 -3.69 7.49 -0.52
CA PHE A 45 -4.16 8.13 -1.74
C PHE A 45 -5.24 9.17 -1.48
N THR A 46 -6.12 8.93 -0.51
CA THR A 46 -7.17 9.89 -0.14
C THR A 46 -6.60 11.19 0.40
N PHE A 47 -5.56 11.15 1.23
CA PHE A 47 -5.01 12.36 1.88
C PHE A 47 -3.94 13.08 1.06
N VAL A 48 -3.15 12.35 0.27
CA VAL A 48 -2.06 12.95 -0.51
C VAL A 48 -2.54 13.47 -1.87
N LEU A 49 -3.58 12.88 -2.46
CA LEU A 49 -4.05 13.29 -3.78
C LEU A 49 -5.19 14.30 -3.78
N ASP A 50 -5.95 14.49 -2.68
CA ASP A 50 -7.05 15.49 -2.62
C ASP A 50 -6.52 16.95 -2.73
N LYS A 51 -5.20 17.16 -2.67
CA LYS A 51 -4.56 18.49 -2.74
C LYS A 51 -4.08 18.92 -4.13
N ASN A 52 -3.96 18.00 -5.10
CA ASN A 52 -3.34 18.30 -6.41
C ASN A 52 -4.38 18.46 -7.53
N THR A 53 -4.11 19.30 -8.53
CA THR A 53 -4.98 19.40 -9.73
C THR A 53 -4.93 18.12 -10.56
N THR A 54 -5.99 17.81 -11.30
CA THR A 54 -6.15 16.55 -12.07
C THR A 54 -4.95 16.22 -12.98
N LYS A 55 -4.27 17.24 -13.52
CA LYS A 55 -3.05 17.08 -14.34
C LYS A 55 -1.83 16.66 -13.50
N GLN A 56 -1.57 17.32 -12.38
CA GLN A 56 -0.48 16.98 -11.47
C GLN A 56 -0.65 15.58 -10.87
N ILE A 57 -1.89 15.18 -10.57
CA ILE A 57 -2.20 13.82 -10.12
C ILE A 57 -1.80 12.79 -11.18
N LYS A 58 -2.16 13.02 -12.45
CA LYS A 58 -1.86 12.10 -13.54
C LYS A 58 -0.35 11.92 -13.74
N ASP A 59 0.40 13.01 -13.70
CA ASP A 59 1.87 12.97 -13.83
C ASP A 59 2.53 12.29 -12.62
N LEU A 60 2.05 12.56 -11.40
CA LEU A 60 2.53 11.88 -10.19
C LEU A 60 2.28 10.38 -10.28
N TYR A 61 1.09 9.93 -10.69
CA TYR A 61 0.78 8.51 -10.86
C TYR A 61 1.66 7.85 -11.92
N GLN A 62 1.92 8.54 -13.03
CA GLN A 62 2.72 7.98 -14.11
C GLN A 62 4.20 7.84 -13.71
N LYS A 63 4.78 8.89 -13.09
CA LYS A 63 6.16 8.86 -12.57
C LYS A 63 6.30 7.86 -11.41
N SER A 64 5.42 7.94 -10.41
CA SER A 64 5.47 7.06 -9.24
C SER A 64 5.21 5.61 -9.61
N GLY A 65 4.30 5.33 -10.55
CA GLY A 65 4.00 3.99 -11.03
C GLY A 65 5.23 3.31 -11.65
N TYR A 66 5.95 4.00 -12.53
CA TYR A 66 7.16 3.44 -13.14
C TYR A 66 8.27 3.16 -12.11
N ILE A 67 8.53 4.10 -11.20
CA ILE A 67 9.54 3.92 -10.15
C ILE A 67 9.13 2.81 -9.18
N SER A 68 7.85 2.75 -8.81
CA SER A 68 7.30 1.71 -7.94
C SER A 68 7.40 0.33 -8.56
N TYR A 69 7.21 0.22 -9.87
CA TYR A 69 7.37 -1.03 -10.60
C TYR A 69 8.82 -1.53 -10.54
N LEU A 70 9.80 -0.67 -10.82
CA LEU A 70 11.23 -1.03 -10.74
C LEU A 70 11.62 -1.44 -9.31
N ILE A 71 11.19 -0.68 -8.30
CA ILE A 71 11.46 -1.02 -6.89
C ILE A 71 10.79 -2.34 -6.52
N SER A 72 9.57 -2.60 -7.01
CA SER A 72 8.87 -3.87 -6.76
C SER A 72 9.62 -5.07 -7.32
N ILE A 73 10.19 -4.96 -8.52
CA ILE A 73 11.02 -6.04 -9.10
C ILE A 73 12.23 -6.34 -8.20
N ILE A 74 12.98 -5.30 -7.82
CA ILE A 74 14.17 -5.45 -6.96
C ILE A 74 13.78 -6.05 -5.61
N PHE A 75 12.69 -5.56 -5.02
CA PHE A 75 12.16 -6.03 -3.74
C PHE A 75 11.74 -7.51 -3.79
N ILE A 76 11.02 -7.92 -4.84
CA ILE A 76 10.63 -9.32 -5.05
C ILE A 76 11.88 -10.19 -5.20
N PHE A 77 12.84 -9.75 -6.01
CA PHE A 77 14.10 -10.48 -6.22
C PHE A 77 14.87 -10.69 -4.91
N ILE A 78 15.03 -9.64 -4.09
CA ILE A 78 15.66 -9.74 -2.77
C ILE A 78 14.89 -10.71 -1.88
N THR A 79 13.56 -10.66 -1.87
CA THR A 79 12.74 -11.54 -1.03
C THR A 79 12.87 -13.01 -1.45
N ILE A 80 12.91 -13.29 -2.75
CA ILE A 80 13.18 -14.63 -3.30
C ILE A 80 14.57 -15.08 -2.90
N PHE A 81 15.58 -14.22 -3.04
CA PHE A 81 16.95 -14.54 -2.65
C PHE A 81 17.05 -14.92 -1.16
N LEU A 82 16.40 -14.14 -0.27
CA LEU A 82 16.33 -14.44 1.17
C LEU A 82 15.64 -15.77 1.48
N TYR A 83 14.63 -16.15 0.70
CA TYR A 83 14.00 -17.47 0.80
C TYR A 83 14.94 -18.60 0.36
N GLU A 84 15.63 -18.44 -0.78
CA GLU A 84 16.55 -19.45 -1.31
C GLU A 84 17.72 -19.76 -0.37
N ILE A 85 18.27 -18.73 0.30
CA ILE A 85 19.30 -18.91 1.33
C ILE A 85 18.73 -19.30 2.70
N LYS A 86 17.43 -19.64 2.77
CA LYS A 86 16.71 -20.15 3.95
C LYS A 86 16.67 -19.20 5.16
N ILE A 87 16.81 -17.89 4.95
CA ILE A 87 16.64 -16.90 6.03
C ILE A 87 15.17 -16.75 6.42
N ILE A 88 14.26 -16.85 5.45
CA ILE A 88 12.81 -16.76 5.65
C ILE A 88 12.08 -17.97 5.08
N GLY A 89 10.96 -18.34 5.69
CA GLY A 89 10.07 -19.39 5.17
C GLY A 89 9.17 -18.89 4.02
N ILE A 90 8.59 -19.83 3.26
CA ILE A 90 7.77 -19.52 2.08
C ILE A 90 6.54 -18.65 2.39
N ASN A 91 5.84 -18.93 3.49
CA ASN A 91 4.68 -18.15 3.91
C ASN A 91 5.06 -16.70 4.25
N THR A 92 6.22 -16.52 4.88
CA THR A 92 6.77 -15.19 5.21
C THR A 92 7.20 -14.45 3.95
N ALA A 93 7.86 -15.13 3.01
CA ALA A 93 8.27 -14.54 1.74
C ALA A 93 7.07 -14.06 0.93
N LEU A 94 6.03 -14.88 0.81
CA LEU A 94 4.78 -14.50 0.14
C LEU A 94 4.14 -13.29 0.82
N LEU A 95 4.01 -13.32 2.15
CA LEU A 95 3.43 -12.21 2.90
C LEU A 95 4.21 -10.90 2.70
N ILE A 96 5.54 -10.95 2.74
CA ILE A 96 6.42 -9.81 2.46
C ILE A 96 6.21 -9.28 1.04
N ILE A 97 6.16 -10.15 0.03
CA ILE A 97 5.94 -9.77 -1.37
C ILE A 97 4.59 -9.07 -1.55
N PHE A 98 3.50 -9.66 -1.05
CA PHE A 98 2.16 -9.13 -1.23
C PHE A 98 1.95 -7.79 -0.49
N ILE A 99 2.41 -7.68 0.76
CA ILE A 99 2.28 -6.43 1.51
C ILE A 99 3.21 -5.37 0.93
N GLY A 100 4.46 -5.73 0.66
CA GLY A 100 5.46 -4.81 0.13
C GLY A 100 5.01 -4.20 -1.18
N THR A 101 4.52 -5.01 -2.13
CA THR A 101 4.03 -4.50 -3.43
C THR A 101 2.85 -3.54 -3.30
N ILE A 102 1.92 -3.79 -2.37
CA ILE A 102 0.80 -2.87 -2.09
C ILE A 102 1.29 -1.53 -1.52
N LEU A 103 2.33 -1.56 -0.69
CA LEU A 103 2.85 -0.40 0.03
C LEU A 103 3.93 0.37 -0.73
N ILE A 104 4.64 -0.24 -1.70
CA ILE A 104 5.71 0.43 -2.44
C ILE A 104 5.16 1.65 -3.19
N MET A 105 4.01 1.52 -3.84
CA MET A 105 3.41 2.61 -4.60
C MET A 105 3.08 3.86 -3.75
N PRO A 106 2.35 3.75 -2.62
CA PRO A 106 2.11 4.90 -1.76
C PRO A 106 3.40 5.50 -1.17
N ILE A 107 4.39 4.66 -0.82
CA ILE A 107 5.69 5.12 -0.31
C ILE A 107 6.44 5.94 -1.38
N VAL A 108 6.51 5.44 -2.61
CA VAL A 108 7.20 6.14 -3.71
C VAL A 108 6.48 7.44 -4.06
N ALA A 109 5.16 7.43 -4.09
CA ALA A 109 4.36 8.63 -4.32
C ALA A 109 4.63 9.71 -3.25
N LEU A 110 4.79 9.35 -1.97
CA LEU A 110 5.22 10.28 -0.91
C LEU A 110 6.58 10.92 -1.21
N LEU A 111 7.56 10.08 -1.54
CA LEU A 111 8.94 10.53 -1.72
C LEU A 111 9.07 11.49 -2.90
N ILE A 112 8.28 11.28 -3.96
CA ILE A 112 8.24 12.17 -5.12
C ILE A 112 7.48 13.46 -4.80
N ASN A 113 6.30 13.37 -4.18
CA ASN A 113 5.49 14.55 -3.84
C ASN A 113 6.21 15.48 -2.83
N LYS A 114 7.09 14.96 -1.98
CA LYS A 114 7.90 15.77 -1.06
C LYS A 114 9.05 16.52 -1.75
N LYS A 115 9.48 16.06 -2.94
CA LYS A 115 10.60 16.65 -3.70
C LYS A 115 10.14 17.78 -4.63
N GLU A 116 8.91 17.75 -5.11
CA GLU A 116 8.32 18.82 -5.93
C GLU A 116 7.52 19.75 -4.98
N PRO A 117 8.02 20.95 -4.61
CA PRO A 117 7.22 21.89 -3.85
C PRO A 117 6.02 22.33 -4.72
N VAL A 118 4.84 22.29 -4.10
CA VAL A 118 3.59 22.84 -4.66
C VAL A 118 3.75 24.34 -4.92
#